data_AF-A0A848W0X6-F1
#
_entry.id   AF-A0A848W0X6-F1
#
_cell.length_a   1.000
_cell.length_b   1.000
_cell.length_c   1.000
_cell.angle_alpha   90.00
_cell.angle_beta   90.00
_cell.angle_gamma   90.00
#
_symmetry.space_group_name_H-M   'P 1'
#
loop_
_entity.id
_entity.type
_entity.pdbx_description
1 polymer ?
#
loop_
_entity_poly.entity_id
_entity_poly.type
_entity_poly.pdbx_seq_one_letter_code
_entity_poly.pdbx_strand_id
1 'polypeptide(L)'
;MLNSPLHDTYYVVAHTSSVLISVLISALMLALLVPRGGLLARTANRWRVSLLLAFFVGLLLNLFPGFLLMLTAPEAIIDAPHLFHWVNRASMTGRVLMALTCLATLVIFARQAFRYRRR
;
A
#
# COMPACT_ATOMS: atom_id res chain seq x y z
N MET A 1 -20.16 -16.16 -21.68
CA MET A 1 -19.07 -16.84 -20.96
C MET A 1 -17.78 -16.13 -21.32
N LEU A 2 -17.35 -15.20 -20.46
CA LEU A 2 -16.15 -14.39 -20.69
C LEU A 2 -14.93 -15.19 -20.18
N ASN A 3 -14.54 -16.24 -20.90
CA ASN A 3 -13.23 -16.88 -20.67
C ASN A 3 -12.17 -15.94 -21.23
N SER A 4 -11.80 -14.94 -20.44
CA SER A 4 -10.61 -14.15 -20.68
C SER A 4 -9.40 -15.10 -20.66
N PRO A 5 -8.40 -14.92 -21.52
CA PRO A 5 -7.18 -15.75 -21.55
C PRO A 5 -6.37 -15.72 -20.24
N LEU A 6 -6.81 -14.91 -19.28
CA LEU A 6 -6.26 -14.76 -17.93
C LEU A 6 -6.95 -15.67 -16.90
N HIS A 7 -8.15 -16.17 -17.18
CA HIS A 7 -8.90 -17.04 -16.25
C HIS A 7 -8.12 -18.34 -16.03
N ASP A 8 -7.88 -18.70 -14.77
CA ASP A 8 -7.13 -19.89 -14.32
C ASP A 8 -5.60 -19.86 -14.51
N THR A 9 -5.00 -18.69 -14.65
CA THR A 9 -3.53 -18.53 -14.60
C THR A 9 -3.06 -18.01 -13.24
N TYR A 10 -1.76 -18.18 -12.92
CA TYR A 10 -1.10 -17.60 -11.75
C TYR A 10 -1.30 -16.07 -11.64
N TYR A 11 -1.68 -15.41 -12.73
CA TYR A 11 -2.09 -14.02 -12.77
C TYR A 11 -3.28 -13.67 -11.89
N VAL A 12 -4.36 -14.46 -11.96
CA VAL A 12 -5.56 -14.17 -11.16
C VAL A 12 -5.22 -14.27 -9.68
N VAL A 13 -4.39 -15.25 -9.31
CA VAL A 13 -3.91 -15.44 -7.95
C VAL A 13 -2.98 -14.29 -7.52
N ALA A 14 -2.03 -13.88 -8.36
CA ALA A 14 -1.12 -12.77 -8.05
C ALA A 14 -1.85 -11.41 -7.97
N HIS A 15 -2.78 -11.16 -8.89
CA HIS A 15 -3.63 -9.97 -8.90
C HIS A 15 -4.48 -9.90 -7.64
N THR A 16 -5.28 -10.94 -7.39
CA THR A 16 -6.17 -10.99 -6.22
C THR A 16 -5.40 -10.90 -4.91
N SER A 17 -4.26 -11.59 -4.80
CA SER A 17 -3.39 -11.50 -3.61
C SER A 17 -2.84 -10.09 -3.43
N SER A 18 -2.39 -9.42 -4.50
CA SER A 18 -1.87 -8.05 -4.41
C SER A 18 -2.93 -7.03 -3.98
N VAL A 19 -4.17 -7.18 -4.48
CA VAL A 19 -5.32 -6.36 -4.09
C VAL A 19 -5.70 -6.65 -2.64
N LEU A 20 -5.81 -7.92 -2.25
CA LEU A 20 -6.25 -8.34 -0.93
C LEU A 20 -5.24 -7.93 0.15
N ILE A 21 -3.94 -8.08 -0.12
CA ILE A 21 -2.87 -7.57 0.75
C ILE A 21 -2.94 -6.05 0.86
N SER A 22 -3.15 -5.34 -0.25
CA SER A 22 -3.24 -3.87 -0.24
C SER A 22 -4.44 -3.39 0.59
N VAL A 23 -5.60 -4.05 0.47
CA VAL A 23 -6.80 -3.77 1.28
C VAL A 23 -6.55 -4.06 2.76
N LEU A 24 -5.95 -5.19 3.08
CA LEU A 24 -5.65 -5.58 4.47
C LEU A 24 -4.69 -4.58 5.13
N ILE A 25 -3.60 -4.22 4.46
CA ILE A 25 -2.63 -3.24 4.98
C ILE A 25 -3.30 -1.87 5.13
N SER A 26 -4.15 -1.48 4.19
CA SER A 26 -4.90 -0.21 4.27
C SER A 26 -5.84 -0.18 5.47
N ALA A 27 -6.59 -1.26 5.70
CA ALA A 27 -7.49 -1.38 6.85
C ALA A 27 -6.70 -1.32 8.17
N LEU A 28 -5.53 -1.96 8.22
CA LEU A 28 -4.65 -1.97 9.39
C LEU A 28 -4.04 -0.58 9.64
N MET A 29 -3.56 0.11 8.60
CA MET A 29 -3.08 1.49 8.69
C MET A 29 -4.17 2.44 9.15
N LEU A 30 -5.39 2.30 8.62
CA LEU A 30 -6.54 3.09 9.05
C LEU A 30 -6.88 2.82 10.51
N ALA A 31 -6.87 1.55 10.94
CA ALA A 31 -7.14 1.17 12.34
C ALA A 31 -6.09 1.73 13.32
N LEU A 32 -4.82 1.84 12.91
CA LEU A 32 -3.75 2.40 13.72
C LEU A 32 -3.75 3.94 13.73
N LEU A 33 -3.99 4.57 12.58
CA LEU A 33 -3.84 6.01 12.43
C LEU A 33 -5.12 6.79 12.75
N VAL A 34 -6.30 6.19 12.55
CA VAL A 34 -7.58 6.81 12.91
C VAL A 34 -7.83 6.63 14.41
N PRO A 35 -7.94 7.73 15.17
CA PRO A 35 -8.20 7.64 16.59
C PRO A 35 -9.60 7.04 16.85
N ARG A 36 -9.64 5.82 17.36
CA ARG A 36 -10.84 5.25 18.00
C ARG A 36 -10.87 5.78 19.44
N GLY A 37 -11.99 6.35 19.87
CA GLY A 37 -12.13 6.99 21.18
C GLY A 37 -11.49 6.17 22.31
N GLY A 38 -10.63 6.80 23.12
CA GLY A 38 -9.81 6.15 24.15
C GLY A 38 -8.48 6.87 24.39
N LEU A 39 -7.56 6.29 25.18
CA LEU A 39 -6.25 6.86 25.59
C LEU A 39 -5.39 7.43 24.43
N LEU A 40 -5.63 7.00 23.19
CA LEU A 40 -4.94 7.45 21.96
C LEU A 40 -5.66 8.56 21.19
N ALA A 41 -6.88 8.95 21.59
CA ALA A 41 -7.73 9.92 20.89
C ALA A 41 -7.47 11.37 21.29
N ARG A 42 -6.73 11.62 22.39
CA ARG A 42 -6.51 12.97 22.93
C ARG A 42 -5.57 13.86 22.11
N THR A 43 -4.93 13.33 21.08
CA THR A 43 -4.19 14.17 20.12
C THR A 43 -4.54 13.74 18.70
N ALA A 44 -5.43 14.49 18.05
CA ALA A 44 -5.49 14.56 16.58
C ALA A 44 -4.16 15.19 16.12
N ASN A 45 -3.13 14.35 16.07
CA ASN A 45 -1.77 14.82 15.89
C ASN A 45 -1.54 14.98 14.38
N ARG A 46 -1.13 16.18 13.95
CA ARG A 46 -0.94 16.52 12.53
C ARG A 46 -0.09 15.47 11.79
N TRP A 47 0.87 14.85 12.48
CA TRP A 47 1.70 13.78 11.91
C TRP A 47 0.91 12.51 11.53
N ARG A 48 -0.18 12.14 12.23
CA ARG A 48 -1.00 10.97 11.87
C ARG A 48 -1.73 11.19 10.55
N VAL A 49 -2.24 12.40 10.35
CA VAL A 49 -2.88 12.81 9.09
C VAL A 49 -1.85 12.83 7.96
N SER A 50 -0.65 13.36 8.20
CA SER A 50 0.44 13.32 7.23
C SER A 50 0.86 11.90 6.85
N LEU A 51 0.96 10.97 7.82
CA LEU A 51 1.26 9.56 7.54
C LEU A 51 0.14 8.87 6.76
N LEU A 52 -1.12 9.15 7.11
CA LEU A 52 -2.27 8.59 6.40
C LEU A 52 -2.31 9.08 4.94
N LEU A 53 -2.09 10.37 4.71
CA LEU A 53 -2.01 10.94 3.37
C LEU A 53 -0.82 10.38 2.59
N ALA A 54 0.36 10.28 3.20
CA ALA A 54 1.54 9.71 2.55
C ALA A 54 1.33 8.24 2.18
N PHE A 55 0.70 7.46 3.05
CA PHE A 55 0.34 6.07 2.76
C PHE A 55 -0.67 5.98 1.62
N PHE A 56 -1.69 6.85 1.61
CA PHE A 56 -2.70 6.89 0.55
C PHE A 56 -2.11 7.29 -0.81
N VAL A 57 -1.22 8.28 -0.84
CA VAL A 57 -0.48 8.66 -2.05
C VAL A 57 0.39 7.49 -2.53
N GLY A 58 1.09 6.80 -1.63
CA GLY A 58 1.86 5.60 -1.96
C GLY A 58 1.00 4.48 -2.53
N LEU A 59 -0.19 4.26 -1.97
CA LEU A 59 -1.16 3.27 -2.44
C LEU A 59 -1.65 3.60 -3.85
N LEU A 60 -2.03 4.85 -4.11
CA LEU A 60 -2.44 5.29 -5.44
C LEU A 60 -1.31 5.15 -6.45
N LEU A 61 -0.09 5.57 -6.10
CA LEU A 61 1.09 5.43 -6.97
C LEU A 61 1.48 3.97 -7.19
N ASN A 62 1.17 3.05 -6.27
CA ASN A 62 1.43 1.63 -6.47
C ASN A 62 0.37 0.98 -7.38
N LEU A 63 -0.92 1.17 -7.04
CA LEU A 63 -2.03 0.47 -7.67
C LEU A 63 -2.43 1.05 -9.02
N PHE A 64 -2.45 2.37 -9.18
CA PHE A 64 -2.93 2.99 -10.42
C PHE A 64 -2.01 2.70 -11.61
N PRO A 65 -0.68 2.88 -11.52
CA PRO A 65 0.23 2.45 -12.58
C PRO A 65 0.26 0.92 -12.75
N GLY A 66 0.15 0.17 -11.65
CA GLY A 66 0.08 -1.30 -11.70
C GLY A 66 -1.12 -1.82 -12.49
N PHE A 67 -2.28 -1.18 -12.33
CA PHE A 67 -3.50 -1.48 -13.09
C PHE A 67 -3.35 -1.16 -14.58
N LEU A 68 -2.72 -0.04 -14.93
CA LEU A 68 -2.45 0.32 -16.32
C LEU A 68 -1.49 -0.66 -17.00
N LEU A 69 -0.46 -1.13 -16.28
CA LEU A 69 0.46 -2.16 -16.77
C LEU A 69 -0.25 -3.48 -17.05
N MET A 70 -1.16 -3.88 -16.15
CA MET A 70 -1.96 -5.11 -16.30
C MET A 70 -2.89 -5.10 -17.50
N LEU A 71 -3.42 -3.92 -17.87
CA LEU A 71 -4.31 -3.79 -19.04
C LEU A 71 -3.57 -3.83 -20.38
N THR A 72 -2.26 -3.58 -20.39
CA THR A 72 -1.53 -3.21 -21.62
C THR A 72 -0.32 -4.10 -21.93
N ALA A 73 0.20 -4.85 -20.96
CA ALA A 73 1.32 -5.75 -21.17
C ALA A 73 0.88 -7.22 -20.96
N PRO A 74 1.07 -8.13 -21.95
CA PRO A 74 0.97 -9.56 -21.71
C PRO A 74 2.08 -9.96 -20.73
N GLU A 75 1.72 -10.83 -19.79
CA GLU A 75 2.46 -11.10 -18.57
C GLU A 75 3.96 -11.44 -18.74
N ALA A 76 4.72 -11.12 -17.69
CA ALA A 76 6.03 -11.70 -17.40
C ALA A 76 7.18 -11.39 -18.37
N ILE A 77 7.10 -10.31 -19.16
CA ILE A 77 8.30 -9.84 -19.85
C ILE A 77 9.15 -9.10 -18.83
N ILE A 78 10.21 -9.76 -18.36
CA ILE A 78 11.33 -9.18 -17.60
C ILE A 78 11.84 -7.91 -18.31
N ASP A 79 11.64 -7.85 -19.62
CA ASP A 79 11.78 -6.68 -20.49
C ASP A 79 10.42 -6.13 -20.95
N ALA A 80 9.64 -5.55 -20.03
CA ALA A 80 8.50 -4.74 -20.46
C ALA A 80 8.99 -3.70 -21.48
N PRO A 81 8.38 -3.60 -22.68
CA PRO A 81 8.87 -2.72 -23.73
C PRO A 81 9.07 -1.32 -23.16
N HIS A 82 10.14 -0.63 -23.58
CA HIS A 82 10.58 0.68 -23.04
C HIS A 82 9.45 1.71 -22.80
N LEU A 83 8.33 1.56 -23.52
CA LEU A 83 7.06 2.27 -23.33
C LEU A 83 6.50 2.25 -21.89
N PHE A 84 6.62 1.14 -21.15
CA PHE A 84 5.98 0.98 -19.84
C PHE A 84 6.90 1.18 -18.64
N HIS A 85 8.18 1.45 -18.91
CA HIS A 85 9.19 1.58 -17.88
C HIS A 85 8.92 2.73 -16.89
N TRP A 86 8.35 3.86 -17.34
CA TRP A 86 7.95 4.96 -16.46
C TRP A 86 6.79 4.60 -15.54
N VAL A 87 5.83 3.85 -16.06
CA VAL A 87 4.67 3.36 -15.29
C VAL A 87 5.12 2.37 -14.22
N ASN A 88 6.08 1.49 -14.56
CA ASN A 88 6.66 0.56 -13.60
C ASN A 88 7.47 1.28 -12.50
N ARG A 89 8.29 2.28 -12.86
CA ARG A 89 9.01 3.13 -11.89
C ARG A 89 8.05 3.86 -10.95
N ALA A 90 6.94 4.38 -11.46
CA ALA A 90 5.91 5.01 -10.63
C ALA A 90 5.31 4.02 -9.62
N SER A 91 4.95 2.80 -10.07
CA SER A 91 4.46 1.73 -9.19
C SER A 91 5.48 1.39 -8.10
N MET A 92 6.74 1.23 -8.46
CA MET A 92 7.83 0.93 -7.53
C MET A 92 8.01 2.05 -6.49
N THR A 93 7.91 3.31 -6.91
CA THR A 93 8.01 4.47 -6.01
C THR A 93 6.86 4.46 -5.00
N GLY A 94 5.65 4.12 -5.43
CA GLY A 94 4.50 3.92 -4.55
C GLY A 94 4.75 2.83 -3.50
N ARG A 95 5.30 1.68 -3.90
CA ARG A 95 5.64 0.58 -2.97
C ARG A 95 6.65 1.00 -1.91
N VAL A 96 7.70 1.72 -2.31
CA VAL A 96 8.71 2.23 -1.37
C VAL A 96 8.07 3.22 -0.39
N LEU A 97 7.23 4.14 -0.88
CA LEU A 97 6.53 5.09 -0.02
C LEU A 97 5.59 4.41 0.99
N MET A 98 4.85 3.38 0.56
CA MET A 98 4.02 2.56 1.45
C MET A 98 4.86 1.83 2.51
N ALA A 99 6.00 1.25 2.13
CA ALA A 99 6.88 0.56 3.07
C ALA A 99 7.46 1.52 4.12
N LEU A 100 7.92 2.71 3.70
CA LEU A 100 8.46 3.73 4.61
C LEU A 100 7.39 4.25 5.59
N THR A 101 6.17 4.47 5.12
CA THR A 101 5.06 4.95 5.96
C THR A 101 4.60 3.89 6.96
N CYS A 102 4.57 2.61 6.58
CA CYS A 102 4.36 1.50 7.50
C CYS A 102 5.46 1.43 8.58
N LEU A 103 6.74 1.49 8.17
CA LEU A 103 7.87 1.45 9.10
C LEU A 103 7.83 2.63 10.08
N ALA A 104 7.58 3.84 9.59
CA ALA A 104 7.45 5.04 10.43
C ALA A 104 6.31 4.88 11.45
N THR A 105 5.17 4.33 11.02
CA THR A 105 4.03 4.03 11.92
C THR A 105 4.44 3.05 13.01
N LEU A 106 5.12 1.94 12.66
CA LEU A 106 5.61 0.96 13.63
C LEU A 106 6.58 1.56 14.65
N VAL A 107 7.55 2.36 14.21
CA VAL A 107 8.53 3.01 15.10
C VAL A 107 7.84 3.94 16.11
N ILE A 108 6.85 4.71 15.65
CA ILE A 108 6.12 5.64 16.53
C ILE A 108 5.28 4.87 17.55
N PHE A 109 4.59 3.81 17.13
CA PHE A 109 3.81 2.97 18.02
C PHE A 109 4.69 2.22 19.03
N ALA A 110 5.81 1.66 18.60
CA ALA A 110 6.79 1.04 19.49
C ALA A 110 7.29 2.04 20.54
N ARG A 111 7.66 3.26 20.11
CA ARG A 111 8.08 4.33 21.04
C ARG A 111 6.98 4.70 22.03
N GLN A 112 5.71 4.74 21.61
CA GLN A 112 4.59 4.99 22.51
C GLN A 112 4.40 3.86 23.52
N ALA A 113 4.49 2.60 23.09
CA ALA A 113 4.40 1.42 23.96
C ALA A 113 5.50 1.42 25.03
N PHE A 114 6.76 1.71 24.66
CA PHE A 114 7.86 1.78 25.62
C PHE A 114 7.74 2.95 26.61
N ARG A 115 7.15 4.07 26.20
CA ARG A 115 6.88 5.22 27.09
C ARG A 115 5.76 4.93 28.08
N TYR A 116 4.77 4.14 27.69
CA TYR A 116 3.66 3.76 28.55
C TYR A 116 4.10 2.82 29.69
N ARG A 117 5.07 1.93 29.43
CA ARG A 117 5.60 0.99 30.44
C ARG A 117 6.44 1.65 31.55
N ARG A 118 6.90 2.89 31.36
CA ARG A 118 7.71 3.64 32.33
C ARG A 118 6.90 4.56 33.25
N ARG A 119 5.58 4.62 33.07
CA ARG A 119 4.64 5.29 33.98
C ARG A 119 3.87 4.24 34.74
#